data_AF-A0A7W8VZS6-F1
#
_entry.id   AF-A0A7W8VZS6-F1
#
_cell.length_a   1.000
_cell.length_b   1.000
_cell.length_c   1.000
_cell.angle_alpha   90.00
_cell.angle_beta   90.00
_cell.angle_gamma   90.00
#
_symmetry.space_group_name_H-M   'P 1'
#
loop_
_entity.id
_entity.type
_entity.pdbx_description
1 polymer ?
#
loop_
_entity_poly.entity_id
_entity_poly.type
_entity_poly.pdbx_seq_one_letter_code
_entity_poly.pdbx_strand_id
1 'polypeptide(L)'
;MTDLNTLWTYIKKHAPPGGIEGIDGSPGKFRDLQQYHEKKVSRWENAGGASVRKAGELITDPLAVCGLRRESTLLSTPDNPKRIAVAAMLLAMSIVLNLDEDTLRKAKPILERRDILDLEMRLKILLSTGDVFQSKRFPSLQLKNFNSVSIGFESVQTTFLLGAENAFESATDLLTLMHQRLLHASSGIPEQYKETFTSYFGNPDDKVDVAALGFQGGSELGLSGSQTRSALVRAVLQCVWKGIRMRPVRLYYGGGSVIPNVRAYAPDLKTVRRDGKINIHLAIDFFGLEQQVIHDGTSISRGAGLIHEFTHALAGTIDVDQAFMPGRCRALAKDRDFGPRVLANAQSYASFVEDAFG
;
A
#
# COMPACT_ATOMS: atom_id res chain seq x y z
N MET A 1 -35.90 2.46 -8.17
CA MET A 1 -34.43 2.69 -8.13
C MET A 1 -33.86 1.61 -7.21
N THR A 2 -32.76 0.95 -7.53
CA THR A 2 -32.16 -0.03 -6.59
C THR A 2 -31.47 0.70 -5.44
N ASP A 3 -31.30 0.04 -4.30
CA ASP A 3 -30.62 0.60 -3.13
C ASP A 3 -29.22 1.08 -3.48
N LEU A 4 -28.47 0.32 -4.29
CA LEU A 4 -27.15 0.73 -4.76
C LEU A 4 -27.18 2.03 -5.58
N ASN A 5 -28.16 2.18 -6.48
CA ASN A 5 -28.35 3.43 -7.25
C ASN A 5 -28.74 4.60 -6.35
N THR A 6 -29.54 4.36 -5.31
CA THR A 6 -29.86 5.37 -4.29
C THR A 6 -28.59 5.82 -3.56
N LEU A 7 -27.73 4.88 -3.16
CA LEU A 7 -26.47 5.19 -2.48
C LEU A 7 -25.50 5.97 -3.39
N TRP A 8 -25.34 5.58 -4.66
CA TRP A 8 -24.50 6.31 -5.61
C TRP A 8 -25.00 7.74 -5.82
N THR A 9 -26.31 7.92 -5.97
CA THR A 9 -26.93 9.24 -6.11
C THR A 9 -26.66 10.10 -4.87
N TYR A 10 -26.78 9.51 -3.68
CA TYR A 10 -26.50 10.20 -2.42
C TYR A 10 -25.03 10.59 -2.30
N ILE A 11 -24.09 9.68 -2.59
CA ILE A 11 -22.65 9.95 -2.56
C ILE A 11 -22.28 11.06 -3.55
N LYS A 12 -22.80 10.99 -4.78
CA LYS A 12 -22.53 11.98 -5.83
C LYS A 12 -23.00 13.39 -5.45
N LYS A 13 -24.14 13.52 -4.76
CA LYS A 13 -24.63 14.81 -4.24
C LYS A 13 -23.64 15.45 -3.25
N HIS A 14 -22.86 14.65 -2.55
CA HIS A 14 -21.93 15.10 -1.50
C HIS A 14 -20.47 15.10 -1.94
N ALA A 15 -20.17 14.72 -3.19
CA ALA A 15 -18.81 14.79 -3.72
C ALA A 15 -18.41 16.26 -4.00
N PRO A 16 -17.24 16.73 -3.53
CA PRO A 16 -16.80 18.09 -3.76
C PRO A 16 -16.38 18.33 -5.24
N PRO A 17 -16.37 19.60 -5.71
CA PRO A 17 -16.09 19.93 -7.11
C PRO A 17 -14.72 19.46 -7.64
N GLY A 18 -13.74 19.32 -6.73
CA GLY A 18 -12.37 18.88 -7.03
C GLY A 18 -12.19 17.37 -7.23
N GLY A 19 -13.21 16.55 -6.91
CA GLY A 19 -13.16 15.10 -7.05
C GLY A 19 -12.18 14.40 -6.10
N ILE A 20 -12.06 13.08 -6.28
CA ILE A 20 -11.19 12.18 -5.53
C ILE A 20 -9.85 12.02 -6.28
N GLU A 21 -8.74 12.16 -5.55
CA GLU A 21 -7.38 11.97 -6.09
C GLU A 21 -7.21 10.55 -6.66
N GLY A 22 -6.49 10.44 -7.78
CA GLY A 22 -6.18 9.14 -8.36
C GLY A 22 -5.36 8.27 -7.42
N ILE A 23 -5.37 6.95 -7.67
CA ILE A 23 -4.49 5.98 -6.99
C ILE A 23 -3.00 6.35 -7.17
N ASP A 24 -2.71 7.04 -8.27
CA ASP A 24 -1.39 7.52 -8.64
C ASP A 24 -1.07 8.91 -8.05
N GLY A 25 -1.87 9.44 -7.12
CA GLY A 25 -1.68 10.80 -6.62
C GLY A 25 -2.03 11.90 -7.64
N SER A 26 -2.47 11.53 -8.86
CA SER A 26 -2.83 12.52 -9.87
C SER A 26 -4.03 13.37 -9.45
N PRO A 27 -4.07 14.67 -9.84
CA PRO A 27 -5.13 15.60 -9.43
C PRO A 27 -6.51 15.00 -9.61
N GLY A 28 -7.45 15.28 -8.71
CA GLY A 28 -8.76 14.61 -8.66
C GLY A 28 -9.45 14.49 -10.02
N LYS A 29 -9.38 13.30 -10.64
CA LYS A 29 -10.03 13.01 -11.92
C LYS A 29 -11.42 12.41 -11.74
N PHE A 30 -11.68 11.81 -10.58
CA PHE A 30 -12.91 11.09 -10.32
C PHE A 30 -13.85 11.95 -9.49
N ARG A 31 -14.77 12.63 -10.19
CA ARG A 31 -15.93 13.28 -9.54
C ARG A 31 -16.97 12.26 -9.07
N ASP A 32 -16.85 11.02 -9.52
CA ASP A 32 -17.79 9.93 -9.26
C ASP A 32 -17.07 8.75 -8.59
N LEU A 33 -17.41 8.48 -7.33
CA LEU A 33 -16.87 7.35 -6.58
C LEU A 33 -17.23 6.02 -7.26
N GLN A 34 -18.34 5.96 -7.99
CA GLN A 34 -18.73 4.77 -8.76
C GLN A 34 -17.69 4.48 -9.85
N GLN A 35 -17.27 5.49 -10.63
CA GLN A 35 -16.24 5.32 -11.65
C GLN A 35 -14.87 4.97 -11.06
N TYR A 36 -14.55 5.57 -9.91
CA TYR A 36 -13.34 5.24 -9.16
C TYR A 36 -13.36 3.77 -8.69
N HIS A 37 -14.49 3.32 -8.16
CA HIS A 37 -14.72 1.94 -7.74
C HIS A 37 -14.63 0.97 -8.93
N GLU A 38 -15.34 1.22 -10.03
CA GLU A 38 -15.28 0.39 -11.24
C GLU A 38 -13.86 0.27 -11.80
N LYS A 39 -13.06 1.33 -11.77
CA LYS A 39 -11.64 1.26 -12.16
C LYS A 39 -10.81 0.42 -11.20
N LYS A 40 -11.12 0.41 -9.89
CA LYS A 40 -10.41 -0.39 -8.88
C LYS A 40 -10.70 -1.89 -8.99
N VAL A 41 -11.97 -2.26 -9.19
CA VAL A 41 -12.38 -3.68 -9.20
C VAL A 41 -12.39 -4.29 -10.59
N SER A 42 -12.21 -3.51 -11.67
CA SER A 42 -12.28 -4.07 -13.03
C SER A 42 -11.07 -4.92 -13.40
N ARG A 43 -11.34 -6.17 -13.78
CA ARG A 43 -10.41 -6.99 -14.57
C ARG A 43 -10.80 -6.89 -16.04
N TRP A 44 -9.80 -6.96 -16.92
CA TRP A 44 -10.04 -7.15 -18.34
C TRP A 44 -10.28 -8.65 -18.58
N GLU A 45 -11.47 -9.00 -19.03
CA GLU A 45 -11.79 -10.36 -19.50
C GLU A 45 -11.91 -10.33 -21.02
N ASN A 46 -11.32 -11.31 -21.70
CA ASN A 46 -11.56 -11.49 -23.13
C ASN A 46 -12.93 -12.15 -23.32
N ALA A 47 -13.91 -11.34 -23.71
CA ALA A 47 -15.22 -11.82 -24.12
C ALA A 47 -15.32 -11.71 -25.64
N GLY A 48 -15.18 -12.85 -26.33
CA GLY A 48 -15.38 -12.91 -27.78
C GLY A 48 -14.43 -12.04 -28.61
N GLY A 49 -13.13 -12.01 -28.26
CA GLY A 49 -12.11 -11.24 -29.00
C GLY A 49 -12.05 -9.74 -28.67
N ALA A 50 -12.97 -9.23 -27.85
CA ALA A 50 -12.89 -7.91 -27.25
C ALA A 50 -12.54 -8.02 -25.77
N SER A 51 -11.58 -7.22 -25.31
CA SER A 51 -11.31 -7.06 -23.88
C SER A 51 -12.42 -6.20 -23.27
N VAL A 52 -13.26 -6.80 -22.43
CA VAL A 52 -14.35 -6.11 -21.73
C VAL A 52 -13.96 -5.97 -20.26
N ARG A 53 -14.17 -4.78 -19.68
CA ARG A 53 -14.02 -4.58 -18.24
C ARG A 53 -15.22 -5.18 -17.52
N LYS A 54 -14.99 -6.16 -16.65
CA LYS A 54 -15.97 -6.56 -15.64
C LYS A 54 -15.50 -6.13 -14.26
N ALA A 55 -16.38 -5.47 -13.52
CA ALA A 55 -16.18 -5.25 -12.10
C ALA A 55 -16.10 -6.63 -11.41
N GLY A 56 -14.94 -6.96 -10.84
CA GLY A 56 -14.83 -8.05 -9.89
C GLY A 56 -15.74 -7.78 -8.70
N GLU A 57 -16.16 -8.84 -8.03
CA GLU A 57 -16.93 -8.72 -6.79
C GLU A 57 -16.14 -7.87 -5.79
N LEU A 58 -16.80 -6.88 -5.21
CA LEU A 58 -16.35 -6.25 -3.98
C LEU A 58 -15.92 -7.35 -3.00
N ILE A 59 -14.67 -7.30 -2.52
CA ILE A 59 -14.17 -8.30 -1.54
C ILE A 59 -15.04 -8.32 -0.28
N THR A 60 -15.68 -7.20 0.02
CA THR A 60 -16.64 -7.06 1.10
C THR A 60 -17.89 -6.43 0.53
N ASP A 61 -19.07 -7.05 0.67
CA ASP A 61 -20.31 -6.44 0.22
C ASP A 61 -20.79 -5.43 1.29
N PRO A 62 -20.47 -4.12 1.21
CA PRO A 62 -20.94 -3.14 2.19
C PRO A 62 -22.47 -3.07 2.26
N LEU A 63 -23.18 -3.55 1.22
CA LEU A 63 -24.63 -3.69 1.28
C LEU A 63 -25.03 -4.77 2.29
N ALA A 64 -24.32 -5.90 2.35
CA ALA A 64 -24.58 -6.97 3.32
C ALA A 64 -24.39 -6.49 4.77
N VAL A 65 -23.37 -5.66 5.06
CA VAL A 65 -23.19 -5.02 6.38
C VAL A 65 -24.40 -4.15 6.76
N CYS A 66 -25.03 -3.54 5.76
CA CYS A 66 -26.24 -2.72 5.92
C CYS A 66 -27.54 -3.55 5.93
N GLY A 67 -27.47 -4.88 5.76
CA GLY A 67 -28.63 -5.75 5.58
C GLY A 67 -29.38 -5.48 4.28
N LEU A 68 -28.68 -5.02 3.25
CA LEU A 68 -29.19 -4.67 1.93
C LEU A 68 -28.69 -5.68 0.89
N ARG A 69 -29.47 -5.86 -0.18
CA ARG A 69 -29.07 -6.64 -1.36
C ARG A 69 -28.92 -5.71 -2.56
N ARG A 70 -28.10 -6.05 -3.55
CA ARG A 70 -27.89 -5.21 -4.75
C ARG A 70 -29.18 -4.84 -5.48
N GLU A 71 -30.13 -5.77 -5.54
CA GLU A 71 -31.44 -5.61 -6.20
C GLU A 71 -32.56 -5.14 -5.24
N SER A 72 -32.22 -4.89 -3.98
CA SER A 72 -33.17 -4.39 -2.98
C SER A 72 -33.62 -2.97 -3.32
N THR A 73 -34.82 -2.62 -2.86
CA THR A 73 -35.40 -1.26 -2.97
C THR A 73 -35.80 -0.71 -1.59
N LEU A 74 -35.25 -1.26 -0.51
CA LEU A 74 -35.55 -0.90 0.89
C LEU A 74 -35.19 0.56 1.23
N LEU A 75 -34.21 1.14 0.55
CA LEU A 75 -33.78 2.53 0.68
C LEU A 75 -34.50 3.48 -0.27
N SER A 76 -35.39 2.97 -1.14
CA SER A 76 -36.10 3.79 -2.14
C SER A 76 -37.30 4.55 -1.56
N THR A 77 -37.65 4.30 -0.30
CA THR A 77 -38.79 4.94 0.37
C THR A 77 -38.36 6.21 1.12
N PRO A 78 -39.24 7.23 1.24
CA PRO A 78 -38.90 8.54 1.82
C PRO A 78 -38.45 8.50 3.30
N ASP A 79 -38.80 7.45 4.05
CA ASP A 79 -38.70 7.40 5.51
C ASP A 79 -37.34 6.97 6.06
N ASN A 80 -36.28 6.96 5.24
CA ASN A 80 -34.97 6.40 5.64
C ASN A 80 -33.73 7.29 5.39
N PRO A 81 -33.77 8.63 5.52
CA PRO A 81 -32.63 9.49 5.16
C PRO A 81 -31.38 9.18 6.00
N LYS A 82 -31.54 8.86 7.28
CA LYS A 82 -30.43 8.45 8.16
C LYS A 82 -29.83 7.10 7.74
N ARG A 83 -30.68 6.13 7.36
CA ARG A 83 -30.23 4.82 6.91
C ARG A 83 -29.48 4.90 5.58
N ILE A 84 -29.94 5.76 4.67
CA ILE A 84 -29.24 6.09 3.42
C ILE A 84 -27.88 6.72 3.73
N ALA A 85 -27.82 7.71 4.62
CA ALA A 85 -26.56 8.36 5.00
C ALA A 85 -25.54 7.38 5.59
N VAL A 86 -25.95 6.52 6.53
CA VAL A 86 -25.08 5.49 7.12
C VAL A 86 -24.60 4.47 6.08
N ALA A 87 -25.50 3.96 5.24
CA ALA A 87 -25.14 2.98 4.22
C ALA A 87 -24.23 3.58 3.13
N ALA A 88 -24.49 4.84 2.73
CA ALA A 88 -23.63 5.57 1.80
C ALA A 88 -22.24 5.81 2.40
N MET A 89 -22.17 6.06 3.70
CA MET A 89 -20.91 6.25 4.40
C MET A 89 -20.11 4.96 4.49
N LEU A 90 -20.73 3.83 4.85
CA LEU A 90 -20.08 2.52 4.88
C LEU A 90 -19.60 2.11 3.48
N LEU A 91 -20.40 2.36 2.43
CA LEU A 91 -19.99 2.15 1.04
C LEU A 91 -18.77 3.02 0.69
N ALA A 92 -18.79 4.31 1.00
CA ALA A 92 -17.67 5.20 0.73
C ALA A 92 -16.40 4.78 1.50
N MET A 93 -16.52 4.41 2.78
CA MET A 93 -15.42 3.92 3.60
C MET A 93 -14.83 2.62 3.05
N SER A 94 -15.67 1.68 2.62
CA SER A 94 -15.21 0.41 2.01
C SER A 94 -14.35 0.66 0.76
N ILE A 95 -14.63 1.71 0.00
CA ILE A 95 -13.93 2.00 -1.27
C ILE A 95 -12.71 2.89 -1.07
N VAL A 96 -12.84 3.95 -0.26
CA VAL A 96 -11.79 4.95 -0.05
C VAL A 96 -10.74 4.41 0.91
N LEU A 97 -11.17 3.83 2.03
CA LEU A 97 -10.28 3.33 3.09
C LEU A 97 -9.95 1.83 2.95
N ASN A 98 -10.62 1.12 2.03
CA ASN A 98 -10.42 -0.32 1.80
C ASN A 98 -10.62 -1.16 3.07
N LEU A 99 -11.74 -0.95 3.77
CA LEU A 99 -12.03 -1.64 5.03
C LEU A 99 -12.65 -3.02 4.78
N ASP A 100 -12.26 -3.99 5.60
CA ASP A 100 -12.88 -5.31 5.65
C ASP A 100 -14.30 -5.28 6.25
N GLU A 101 -15.03 -6.38 6.14
CA GLU A 101 -16.42 -6.48 6.57
C GLU A 101 -16.58 -6.35 8.08
N ASP A 102 -15.68 -6.96 8.86
CA ASP A 102 -15.72 -6.92 10.32
C ASP A 102 -15.48 -5.51 10.85
N THR A 103 -14.56 -4.79 10.20
CA THR A 103 -14.24 -3.40 10.48
C THR A 103 -15.43 -2.50 10.12
N LEU A 104 -16.10 -2.73 8.98
CA LEU A 104 -17.34 -2.01 8.63
C LEU A 104 -18.49 -2.32 9.61
N ARG A 105 -18.62 -3.56 10.08
CA ARG A 105 -19.60 -3.96 11.11
C ARG A 105 -19.37 -3.23 12.44
N LYS A 106 -18.11 -3.01 12.82
CA LYS A 106 -17.75 -2.20 14.00
C LYS A 106 -18.03 -0.71 13.81
N ALA A 107 -17.83 -0.17 12.60
CA ALA A 107 -18.11 1.23 12.29
C ALA A 107 -19.61 1.56 12.27
N LYS A 108 -20.45 0.64 11.77
CA LYS A 108 -21.90 0.82 11.62
C LYS A 108 -22.61 1.39 12.87
N PRO A 109 -22.53 0.79 14.07
CA PRO A 109 -23.22 1.30 15.26
C PRO A 109 -22.73 2.68 15.71
N ILE A 110 -21.49 3.05 15.38
CA ILE A 110 -20.95 4.40 15.65
C ILE A 110 -21.61 5.41 14.73
N LEU A 111 -21.70 5.10 13.43
CA LEU A 111 -22.36 5.94 12.43
C LEU A 111 -23.87 6.08 12.71
N GLU A 112 -24.53 5.01 13.18
CA GLU A 112 -25.95 5.03 13.54
C GLU A 112 -26.27 5.94 14.73
N ARG A 113 -25.29 6.27 15.58
CA ARG A 113 -25.48 7.23 16.70
C ARG A 113 -25.38 8.69 16.26
N ARG A 114 -24.86 8.96 15.07
CA ARG A 114 -24.66 10.33 14.56
C ARG A 114 -25.95 10.91 13.99
N ASP A 115 -26.01 12.24 13.95
CA ASP A 115 -27.01 12.95 13.18
C ASP A 115 -26.65 12.98 11.68
N ILE A 116 -27.64 13.32 10.84
CA ILE A 116 -27.48 13.31 9.38
C ILE A 116 -26.49 14.37 8.91
N LEU A 117 -26.44 15.54 9.54
CA LEU A 117 -25.56 16.64 9.13
C LEU A 117 -24.09 16.29 9.40
N ASP A 118 -23.81 15.67 10.55
CA ASP A 118 -22.47 15.14 10.87
C ASP A 118 -22.05 14.05 9.87
N LEU A 119 -22.94 13.12 9.53
CA LEU A 119 -22.69 12.09 8.51
C LEU A 119 -22.38 12.70 7.13
N GLU A 120 -23.16 13.69 6.70
CA GLU A 120 -22.95 14.39 5.41
C GLU A 120 -21.64 15.18 5.38
N MET A 121 -21.29 15.87 6.46
CA MET A 121 -20.02 16.58 6.59
C MET A 121 -18.84 15.60 6.49
N ARG A 122 -18.92 14.48 7.21
CA ARG A 122 -17.89 13.44 7.21
C ARG A 122 -17.77 12.74 5.86
N LEU A 123 -18.88 12.48 5.19
CA LEU A 123 -18.89 11.95 3.82
C LEU A 123 -18.18 12.92 2.87
N LYS A 124 -18.45 14.23 2.95
CA LYS A 124 -17.75 15.24 2.13
C LYS A 124 -16.23 15.23 2.37
N ILE A 125 -15.81 15.10 3.64
CA ILE A 125 -14.38 15.00 4.00
C ILE A 125 -13.77 13.75 3.36
N LEU A 126 -14.41 12.60 3.50
CA LEU A 126 -13.95 11.33 2.94
C LEU A 126 -13.87 11.33 1.41
N LEU A 127 -14.84 11.97 0.74
CA LEU A 127 -14.91 12.09 -0.72
C LEU A 127 -14.07 13.22 -1.30
N SER A 128 -13.46 14.07 -0.46
CA SER A 128 -12.56 15.11 -0.91
C SER A 128 -11.24 14.52 -1.41
N THR A 129 -10.30 15.37 -1.80
CA THR A 129 -8.91 14.94 -2.07
C THR A 129 -8.26 14.24 -0.87
N GLY A 130 -8.93 14.13 0.28
CA GLY A 130 -8.42 13.52 1.50
C GLY A 130 -7.67 14.55 2.34
N ASP A 131 -7.66 14.35 3.66
CA ASP A 131 -6.79 15.13 4.52
C ASP A 131 -5.33 14.81 4.19
N VAL A 132 -4.50 15.85 4.06
CA VAL A 132 -3.05 15.70 3.96
C VAL A 132 -2.44 16.61 5.00
N PHE A 133 -1.62 16.06 5.88
CA PHE A 133 -0.85 16.85 6.83
C PHE A 133 0.60 16.35 6.89
N GLN A 134 1.48 17.24 7.32
CA GLN A 134 2.88 16.92 7.55
C GLN A 134 3.02 16.32 8.96
N SER A 135 3.75 15.21 9.09
CA SER A 135 4.10 14.68 10.42
C SER A 135 4.88 15.72 11.20
N LYS A 136 4.54 15.88 12.49
CA LYS A 136 5.29 16.74 13.42
C LYS A 136 6.61 16.10 13.84
N ARG A 137 6.70 14.77 13.83
CA ARG A 137 7.92 14.00 14.16
C ARG A 137 8.89 13.94 12.99
N PHE A 138 8.37 13.84 11.76
CA PHE A 138 9.17 13.62 10.56
C PHE A 138 8.83 14.64 9.45
N PRO A 139 9.64 15.71 9.29
CA PRO A 139 9.38 16.76 8.30
C PRO A 139 9.39 16.31 6.83
N SER A 140 9.90 15.12 6.52
CA SER A 140 9.84 14.52 5.17
C SER A 140 8.60 13.64 4.95
N LEU A 141 7.82 13.36 5.99
CA LEU A 141 6.69 12.43 5.96
C LEU A 141 5.33 13.16 5.92
N GLN A 142 4.61 13.01 4.83
CA GLN A 142 3.21 13.40 4.70
C GLN A 142 2.30 12.22 5.01
N LEU A 143 1.25 12.48 5.78
CA LEU A 143 0.23 11.51 6.14
C LEU A 143 -1.08 11.94 5.48
N LYS A 144 -1.69 11.01 4.75
CA LYS A 144 -2.92 11.25 4.00
C LYS A 144 -4.03 10.31 4.42
N ASN A 145 -5.24 10.84 4.53
CA ASN A 145 -6.47 10.14 4.94
C ASN A 145 -6.49 9.64 6.40
N PHE A 146 -5.48 9.95 7.22
CA PHE A 146 -5.42 9.46 8.61
C PHE A 146 -6.48 10.14 9.49
N ASN A 147 -6.78 11.43 9.27
CA ASN A 147 -7.88 12.08 9.98
C ASN A 147 -9.23 11.54 9.51
N SER A 148 -9.34 11.15 8.24
CA SER A 148 -10.54 10.53 7.69
C SER A 148 -10.87 9.15 8.28
N VAL A 149 -9.92 8.46 8.91
CA VAL A 149 -10.18 7.19 9.63
C VAL A 149 -11.00 7.40 10.90
N SER A 150 -10.79 8.54 11.58
CA SER A 150 -11.52 8.91 12.80
C SER A 150 -13.04 9.00 12.59
N ILE A 151 -13.45 9.09 11.32
CA ILE A 151 -14.84 9.18 10.91
C ILE A 151 -15.66 7.95 11.32
N GLY A 152 -15.06 6.76 11.27
CA GLY A 152 -15.65 5.51 11.76
C GLY A 152 -15.04 4.99 13.06
N PHE A 153 -13.87 5.49 13.47
CA PHE A 153 -13.06 4.94 14.56
C PHE A 153 -12.40 6.04 15.40
N GLU A 154 -13.21 6.81 16.14
CA GLU A 154 -12.75 8.01 16.87
C GLU A 154 -11.58 7.77 17.83
N SER A 155 -11.44 6.56 18.40
CA SER A 155 -10.34 6.22 19.31
C SER A 155 -9.10 5.62 18.65
N VAL A 156 -9.14 5.29 17.35
CA VAL A 156 -8.10 4.48 16.68
C VAL A 156 -7.22 5.31 15.74
N GLN A 157 -7.64 6.55 15.41
CA GLN A 157 -6.85 7.49 14.60
C GLN A 157 -5.42 7.66 15.14
N THR A 158 -5.30 7.93 16.45
CA THR A 158 -3.99 8.10 17.10
C THR A 158 -3.14 6.86 16.98
N THR A 159 -3.74 5.66 17.11
CA THR A 159 -3.04 4.38 16.98
C THR A 159 -2.50 4.17 15.57
N PHE A 160 -3.30 4.41 14.52
CA PHE A 160 -2.85 4.24 13.14
C PHE A 160 -1.82 5.30 12.73
N LEU A 161 -2.02 6.54 13.16
CA LEU A 161 -1.07 7.62 12.94
C LEU A 161 0.29 7.29 13.56
N LEU A 162 0.30 6.94 14.86
CA LEU A 162 1.53 6.53 15.55
C LEU A 162 2.14 5.28 14.92
N GLY A 163 1.31 4.31 14.52
CA GLY A 163 1.76 3.11 13.82
C GLY A 163 2.48 3.41 12.50
N ALA A 164 1.96 4.33 11.70
CA ALA A 164 2.58 4.74 10.44
C ALA A 164 3.87 5.53 10.66
N GLU A 165 3.89 6.43 11.64
CA GLU A 165 5.10 7.19 12.01
C GLU A 165 6.20 6.29 12.57
N ASN A 166 5.85 5.34 13.45
CA ASN A 166 6.82 4.38 14.00
C ASN A 166 7.33 3.41 12.93
N ALA A 167 6.49 3.01 11.98
CA ALA A 167 6.92 2.22 10.83
C ALA A 167 7.94 3.00 9.99
N PHE A 168 7.65 4.29 9.72
CA PHE A 168 8.56 5.16 8.97
C PHE A 168 9.89 5.35 9.68
N GLU A 169 9.86 5.64 10.98
CA GLU A 169 11.05 5.73 11.85
C GLU A 169 11.90 4.46 11.75
N SER A 170 11.30 3.31 12.05
CA SER A 170 11.97 2.01 12.00
C SER A 170 12.59 1.72 10.63
N ALA A 171 11.86 1.96 9.53
CA ALA A 171 12.39 1.79 8.19
C ALA A 171 13.59 2.71 7.92
N THR A 172 13.52 3.98 8.33
CA THR A 172 14.62 4.93 8.13
C THR A 172 15.84 4.63 8.99
N ASP A 173 15.65 4.13 10.21
CA ASP A 173 16.73 3.74 11.11
C ASP A 173 17.47 2.52 10.58
N LEU A 174 16.74 1.46 10.20
CA LEU A 174 17.30 0.25 9.59
C LEU A 174 18.09 0.58 8.31
N LEU A 175 17.51 1.39 7.43
CA LEU A 175 18.20 1.81 6.20
C LEU A 175 19.42 2.70 6.47
N THR A 176 19.40 3.50 7.54
CA THR A 176 20.55 4.32 7.95
C THR A 176 21.67 3.45 8.51
N LEU A 177 21.35 2.48 9.36
CA LEU A 177 22.31 1.49 9.87
C LEU A 177 22.91 0.66 8.72
N MET A 178 22.06 0.20 7.80
CA MET A 178 22.48 -0.50 6.58
C MET A 178 23.44 0.37 5.77
N HIS A 179 23.13 1.65 5.53
CA HIS A 179 24.04 2.54 4.81
C HIS A 179 25.40 2.69 5.50
N GLN A 180 25.40 2.92 6.83
CA GLN A 180 26.62 3.11 7.61
C GLN A 180 27.49 1.86 7.70
N ARG A 181 26.89 0.67 7.75
CA ARG A 181 27.61 -0.58 8.02
C ARG A 181 27.86 -1.44 6.78
N LEU A 182 26.98 -1.39 5.78
CA LEU A 182 27.09 -2.14 4.53
C LEU A 182 27.62 -1.26 3.40
N LEU A 183 26.98 -0.12 3.12
CA LEU A 183 27.25 0.66 1.92
C LEU A 183 28.52 1.54 2.01
N HIS A 184 28.99 1.82 3.23
CA HIS A 184 30.28 2.48 3.45
C HIS A 184 31.50 1.65 3.04
N ALA A 185 31.39 0.32 2.99
CA ALA A 185 32.46 -0.53 2.48
C ALA A 185 32.72 -0.22 0.99
N SER A 186 33.98 -0.17 0.57
CA SER A 186 34.37 0.22 -0.80
C SER A 186 33.89 -0.77 -1.86
N SER A 187 33.73 -2.05 -1.52
CA SER A 187 33.18 -3.09 -2.40
C SER A 187 32.73 -4.32 -1.61
N GLY A 188 31.93 -5.19 -2.24
CA GLY A 188 31.52 -6.48 -1.68
C GLY A 188 30.59 -6.39 -0.46
N ILE A 189 30.40 -7.52 0.21
CA ILE A 189 29.62 -7.63 1.46
C ILE A 189 30.59 -7.85 2.62
N PRO A 190 30.57 -7.01 3.68
CA PRO A 190 31.39 -7.21 4.88
C PRO A 190 31.15 -8.58 5.49
N GLU A 191 32.19 -9.19 6.05
CA GLU A 191 32.18 -10.59 6.53
C GLU A 191 31.01 -10.89 7.48
N GLN A 192 30.77 -10.00 8.44
CA GLN A 192 29.68 -10.11 9.42
C GLN A 192 28.27 -10.15 8.82
N TYR A 193 28.09 -9.79 7.55
CA TYR A 193 26.81 -9.83 6.83
C TYR A 193 26.77 -10.87 5.71
N LYS A 194 27.88 -11.56 5.42
CA LYS A 194 27.94 -12.49 4.29
C LYS A 194 26.99 -13.67 4.43
N GLU A 195 26.85 -14.22 5.63
CA GLU A 195 25.93 -15.34 5.89
C GLU A 195 24.48 -14.91 5.65
N THR A 196 24.05 -13.82 6.29
CA THR A 196 22.70 -13.27 6.12
C THR A 196 22.44 -12.91 4.65
N PHE A 197 23.39 -12.23 4.00
CA PHE A 197 23.30 -11.92 2.57
C PHE A 197 23.12 -13.18 1.73
N THR A 198 23.95 -14.19 1.95
CA THR A 198 23.91 -15.45 1.19
C THR A 198 22.59 -16.16 1.37
N SER A 199 22.00 -16.09 2.57
CA SER A 199 20.69 -16.67 2.83
C SER A 199 19.57 -16.05 1.99
N TYR A 200 19.65 -14.75 1.67
CA TYR A 200 18.61 -14.02 0.93
C TYR A 200 18.90 -13.86 -0.56
N PHE A 201 20.17 -13.82 -0.95
CA PHE A 201 20.57 -13.49 -2.32
C PHE A 201 21.52 -14.49 -2.95
N GLY A 202 21.91 -15.55 -2.24
CA GLY A 202 22.93 -16.50 -2.70
C GLY A 202 24.34 -15.90 -2.68
N ASN A 203 25.30 -16.58 -3.32
CA ASN A 203 26.71 -16.21 -3.25
C ASN A 203 26.96 -14.77 -3.76
N PRO A 204 27.58 -13.87 -2.96
CA PRO A 204 27.79 -12.46 -3.32
C PRO A 204 28.64 -12.24 -4.57
N ASP A 205 29.51 -13.19 -4.92
CA ASP A 205 30.44 -13.09 -6.04
C ASP A 205 29.90 -13.67 -7.34
N ASP A 206 28.79 -14.41 -7.27
CA ASP A 206 28.12 -14.93 -8.47
C ASP A 206 27.68 -13.76 -9.35
N LYS A 207 27.76 -13.97 -10.66
CA LYS A 207 27.36 -12.98 -11.65
C LYS A 207 25.95 -13.27 -12.16
N VAL A 208 25.23 -12.19 -12.42
CA VAL A 208 23.88 -12.21 -12.98
C VAL A 208 23.74 -11.14 -14.04
N ASP A 209 22.99 -11.44 -15.10
CA ASP A 209 22.62 -10.43 -16.08
C ASP A 209 21.43 -9.63 -15.56
N VAL A 210 21.63 -8.32 -15.34
CA VAL A 210 20.61 -7.42 -14.80
C VAL A 210 19.39 -7.34 -15.74
N ALA A 211 19.58 -7.46 -17.05
CA ALA A 211 18.50 -7.40 -18.02
C ALA A 211 17.49 -8.55 -17.87
N ALA A 212 17.95 -9.71 -17.39
CA ALA A 212 17.11 -10.90 -17.21
C ALA A 212 16.23 -10.87 -15.95
N LEU A 213 16.45 -9.92 -15.04
CA LEU A 213 15.79 -9.88 -13.73
C LEU A 213 14.41 -9.21 -13.74
N GLY A 214 14.05 -8.48 -14.80
CA GLY A 214 12.70 -7.97 -14.99
C GLY A 214 12.28 -6.80 -14.09
N PHE A 215 13.22 -6.00 -13.58
CA PHE A 215 12.92 -4.78 -12.81
C PHE A 215 11.94 -3.87 -13.56
N GLN A 216 10.88 -3.41 -12.88
CA GLN A 216 9.94 -2.43 -13.37
C GLN A 216 10.54 -1.01 -13.31
N GLY A 217 11.51 -0.73 -14.19
CA GLY A 217 12.07 0.62 -14.39
C GLY A 217 13.53 0.83 -14.00
N GLY A 218 14.36 -0.23 -14.06
CA GLY A 218 15.75 -0.31 -13.60
C GLY A 218 16.80 0.63 -14.24
N SER A 219 16.41 1.66 -14.98
CA SER A 219 17.36 2.66 -15.52
C SER A 219 18.04 3.50 -14.43
N GLU A 220 17.43 3.64 -13.24
CA GLU A 220 17.96 4.44 -12.12
C GLU A 220 19.01 3.69 -11.26
N LEU A 221 19.12 2.37 -11.40
CA LEU A 221 20.15 1.61 -10.70
C LEU A 221 21.56 1.89 -11.26
N GLY A 222 21.65 2.45 -12.48
CA GLY A 222 22.92 2.72 -13.15
C GLY A 222 23.72 1.45 -13.48
N LEU A 223 23.07 0.29 -13.41
CA LEU A 223 23.67 -1.00 -13.67
C LEU A 223 23.23 -1.55 -15.02
N SER A 224 24.18 -2.11 -15.76
CA SER A 224 23.92 -2.79 -17.04
C SER A 224 24.82 -4.02 -17.18
N GLY A 225 24.36 -4.98 -17.98
CA GLY A 225 25.07 -6.22 -18.26
C GLY A 225 25.27 -7.11 -17.04
N SER A 226 26.38 -7.84 -17.04
CA SER A 226 26.73 -8.81 -16.01
C SER A 226 27.30 -8.12 -14.77
N GLN A 227 26.61 -8.25 -13.63
CA GLN A 227 27.00 -7.69 -12.33
C GLN A 227 27.14 -8.79 -11.30
N THR A 228 27.99 -8.59 -10.28
CA THR A 228 27.95 -9.48 -9.11
C THR A 228 26.65 -9.28 -8.34
N ARG A 229 26.14 -10.33 -7.69
CA ARG A 229 24.95 -10.23 -6.85
C ARG A 229 25.11 -9.15 -5.78
N SER A 230 26.29 -9.10 -5.15
CA SER A 230 26.63 -8.07 -4.17
C SER A 230 26.56 -6.65 -4.72
N ALA A 231 27.11 -6.39 -5.92
CA ALA A 231 27.06 -5.08 -6.55
C ALA A 231 25.61 -4.65 -6.85
N LEU A 232 24.79 -5.57 -7.38
CA LEU A 232 23.38 -5.31 -7.65
C LEU A 232 22.59 -4.98 -6.39
N VAL A 233 22.70 -5.82 -5.35
CA VAL A 233 21.98 -5.59 -4.09
C VAL A 233 22.39 -4.27 -3.45
N ARG A 234 23.68 -3.95 -3.43
CA ARG A 234 24.18 -2.67 -2.92
C ARG A 234 23.64 -1.49 -3.72
N ALA A 235 23.57 -1.58 -5.05
CA ALA A 235 23.02 -0.51 -5.87
C ALA A 235 21.53 -0.26 -5.61
N VAL A 236 20.74 -1.34 -5.47
CA VAL A 236 19.32 -1.25 -5.09
C VAL A 236 19.15 -0.58 -3.73
N LEU A 237 19.86 -1.06 -2.71
CA LEU A 237 19.79 -0.50 -1.36
C LEU A 237 20.29 0.95 -1.29
N GLN A 238 21.32 1.29 -2.06
CA GLN A 238 21.82 2.66 -2.19
C GLN A 238 20.81 3.59 -2.85
N CYS A 239 20.11 3.11 -3.89
CA CYS A 239 19.06 3.84 -4.58
C CYS A 239 17.90 4.14 -3.62
N VAL A 240 17.45 3.13 -2.87
CA VAL A 240 16.38 3.26 -1.87
C VAL A 240 16.76 4.26 -0.78
N TRP A 241 17.94 4.11 -0.17
CA TRP A 241 18.39 5.02 0.89
C TRP A 241 18.50 6.46 0.40
N LYS A 242 19.13 6.70 -0.78
CA LYS A 242 19.22 8.05 -1.36
C LYS A 242 17.84 8.62 -1.68
N GLY A 243 16.95 7.80 -2.26
CA GLY A 243 15.62 8.23 -2.66
C GLY A 243 14.80 8.75 -1.48
N ILE A 244 14.78 8.02 -0.36
CA ILE A 244 14.05 8.44 0.86
C ILE A 244 14.66 9.71 1.48
N ARG A 245 15.98 9.91 1.38
CA ARG A 245 16.65 11.13 1.87
C ARG A 245 16.39 12.36 1.01
N MET A 246 16.14 12.17 -0.29
CA MET A 246 16.01 13.27 -1.25
C MET A 246 14.56 13.65 -1.58
N ARG A 247 13.60 12.75 -1.35
CA ARG A 247 12.19 12.95 -1.75
C ARG A 247 11.27 12.88 -0.53
N PRO A 248 10.22 13.71 -0.47
CA PRO A 248 9.18 13.53 0.55
C PRO A 248 8.49 12.19 0.38
N VAL A 249 8.16 11.54 1.49
CA VAL A 249 7.36 10.32 1.53
C VAL A 249 5.94 10.68 1.90
N ARG A 250 4.96 10.10 1.22
CA ARG A 250 3.56 10.23 1.55
C ARG A 250 2.98 8.85 1.80
N LEU A 251 2.55 8.62 3.04
CA LEU A 251 1.82 7.41 3.42
C LEU A 251 0.32 7.72 3.38
N TYR A 252 -0.41 6.92 2.61
CA TYR A 252 -1.85 6.99 2.49
C TYR A 252 -2.45 5.93 3.42
N TYR A 253 -3.35 6.34 4.33
CA TYR A 253 -4.21 5.37 4.99
C TYR A 253 -5.25 4.90 3.97
N GLY A 254 -5.21 3.61 3.67
CA GLY A 254 -5.96 3.04 2.56
C GLY A 254 -5.61 3.68 1.21
N GLY A 255 -6.56 3.62 0.29
CA GLY A 255 -6.35 4.02 -1.09
C GLY A 255 -5.82 2.87 -1.96
N GLY A 256 -6.42 2.79 -3.14
CA GLY A 256 -5.95 2.14 -4.37
C GLY A 256 -5.67 0.64 -4.51
N SER A 257 -6.10 -0.25 -3.62
CA SER A 257 -6.43 -1.59 -4.10
C SER A 257 -7.48 -2.29 -3.23
N VAL A 258 -8.52 -2.81 -3.87
CA VAL A 258 -9.45 -3.81 -3.29
C VAL A 258 -8.78 -5.16 -3.56
N ILE A 259 -7.53 -5.35 -3.11
CA ILE A 259 -6.81 -6.63 -3.26
C ILE A 259 -6.81 -7.27 -1.88
N PRO A 260 -7.37 -8.48 -1.73
CA PRO A 260 -7.38 -9.15 -0.44
C PRO A 260 -5.95 -9.53 -0.07
N ASN A 261 -5.59 -9.43 1.20
CA ASN A 261 -4.27 -9.79 1.73
C ASN A 261 -3.09 -8.88 1.30
N VAL A 262 -3.36 -7.71 0.72
CA VAL A 262 -2.32 -6.70 0.47
C VAL A 262 -2.18 -5.83 1.71
N ARG A 263 -0.99 -5.82 2.30
CA ARG A 263 -0.69 -5.03 3.52
C ARG A 263 -0.33 -3.59 3.14
N ALA A 264 0.53 -3.40 2.17
CA ALA A 264 0.83 -2.10 1.61
C ALA A 264 1.05 -2.24 0.10
N TYR A 265 1.06 -1.13 -0.64
CA TYR A 265 1.57 -1.14 -2.01
C TYR A 265 2.11 0.25 -2.41
N ALA A 266 3.15 0.25 -3.23
CA ALA A 266 3.59 1.41 -4.01
C ALA A 266 2.85 1.45 -5.37
N PRO A 267 2.30 2.59 -5.82
CA PRO A 267 1.83 2.76 -7.18
C PRO A 267 3.01 2.69 -8.16
N ASP A 268 2.73 2.54 -9.45
CA ASP A 268 3.77 2.26 -10.46
C ASP A 268 4.95 3.27 -10.40
N LEU A 269 6.15 2.81 -10.76
CA LEU A 269 7.36 3.64 -10.70
C LEU A 269 7.23 4.93 -11.54
N LYS A 270 6.42 4.90 -12.60
CA LYS A 270 6.16 6.06 -13.48
C LYS A 270 5.39 7.17 -12.75
N THR A 271 4.56 6.80 -11.80
CA THR A 271 3.79 7.70 -10.96
C THR A 271 4.67 8.43 -9.96
N VAL A 272 5.54 7.70 -9.23
CA VAL A 272 6.50 8.28 -8.28
C VAL A 272 7.37 9.34 -8.96
N ARG A 273 7.75 9.10 -10.23
CA ARG A 273 8.51 10.04 -11.07
C ARG A 273 7.76 11.32 -11.43
N ARG A 274 6.44 11.26 -11.62
CA ARG A 274 5.64 12.42 -12.06
C ARG A 274 5.47 13.44 -10.94
N ASP A 275 5.23 12.98 -9.71
CA ASP A 275 4.82 13.86 -8.61
C ASP A 275 5.97 14.24 -7.67
N GLY A 276 7.17 13.69 -7.91
CA GLY A 276 8.38 13.96 -7.13
C GLY A 276 8.36 13.46 -5.68
N LYS A 277 7.39 12.59 -5.35
CA LYS A 277 7.13 12.05 -4.01
C LYS A 277 7.09 10.54 -4.04
N ILE A 278 7.49 9.92 -2.94
CA ILE A 278 7.34 8.48 -2.73
C ILE A 278 5.96 8.25 -2.13
N ASN A 279 5.00 7.76 -2.91
CA ASN A 279 3.64 7.49 -2.46
C ASN A 279 3.53 6.01 -2.06
N ILE A 280 3.13 5.72 -0.83
CA ILE A 280 2.87 4.35 -0.36
C ILE A 280 1.48 4.28 0.26
N HIS A 281 0.71 3.26 -0.08
CA HIS A 281 -0.62 3.02 0.48
C HIS A 281 -0.58 1.91 1.51
N LEU A 282 -1.16 2.16 2.68
CA LEU A 282 -1.18 1.23 3.80
C LEU A 282 -2.60 0.70 3.97
N ALA A 283 -2.80 -0.60 3.76
CA ALA A 283 -4.04 -1.28 4.10
C ALA A 283 -4.15 -1.46 5.62
N ILE A 284 -5.34 -1.83 6.10
CA ILE A 284 -5.57 -2.04 7.53
C ILE A 284 -4.68 -3.14 8.12
N ASP A 285 -4.45 -4.21 7.35
CA ASP A 285 -3.61 -5.35 7.74
C ASP A 285 -2.14 -4.97 7.94
N PHE A 286 -1.67 -3.86 7.34
CA PHE A 286 -0.34 -3.31 7.64
C PHE A 286 -0.17 -3.04 9.13
N PHE A 287 -1.21 -2.53 9.78
CA PHE A 287 -1.18 -2.23 11.20
C PHE A 287 -1.36 -3.48 12.08
N GLY A 288 -1.71 -4.62 11.49
CA GLY A 288 -1.64 -5.94 12.14
C GLY A 288 -0.23 -6.53 12.20
N LEU A 289 0.73 -5.98 11.44
CA LEU A 289 2.14 -6.37 11.53
C LEU A 289 2.74 -5.99 12.88
N GLU A 290 3.72 -6.78 13.28
CA GLU A 290 4.53 -6.54 14.46
C GLU A 290 5.26 -5.20 14.35
N GLN A 291 5.36 -4.48 15.46
CA GLN A 291 6.05 -3.20 15.47
C GLN A 291 7.57 -3.37 15.52
N GLN A 292 8.03 -4.47 16.10
CA GLN A 292 9.45 -4.76 16.31
C GLN A 292 9.91 -5.89 15.39
N VAL A 293 11.22 -5.98 15.24
CA VAL A 293 11.88 -7.02 14.44
C VAL A 293 11.72 -8.37 15.13
N ILE A 294 11.27 -9.37 14.38
CA ILE A 294 11.14 -10.75 14.86
C ILE A 294 11.83 -11.69 13.86
N HIS A 295 12.94 -12.29 14.27
CA HIS A 295 13.74 -13.20 13.44
C HIS A 295 13.24 -14.65 13.48
N ASP A 296 11.92 -14.87 13.54
CA ASP A 296 11.34 -16.22 13.55
C ASP A 296 11.24 -16.84 12.13
N GLY A 297 11.53 -16.03 11.10
CA GLY A 297 11.48 -16.44 9.69
C GLY A 297 10.07 -16.43 9.07
N THR A 298 9.04 -16.09 9.84
CA THR A 298 7.62 -16.14 9.47
C THR A 298 6.92 -14.79 9.60
N SER A 299 7.51 -13.84 10.31
CA SER A 299 7.00 -12.49 10.50
C SER A 299 7.99 -11.43 9.99
N ILE A 300 7.48 -10.21 9.82
CA ILE A 300 8.24 -9.00 9.49
C ILE A 300 7.68 -7.84 10.29
N SER A 301 8.50 -6.84 10.60
CA SER A 301 8.02 -5.62 11.22
C SER A 301 7.29 -4.71 10.21
N ARG A 302 6.53 -3.75 10.72
CA ARG A 302 6.00 -2.63 9.91
C ARG A 302 7.10 -1.85 9.21
N GLY A 303 8.28 -1.71 9.83
CA GLY A 303 9.43 -1.04 9.24
C GLY A 303 9.93 -1.78 7.99
N ALA A 304 10.11 -3.09 8.09
CA ALA A 304 10.44 -3.93 6.93
C ALA A 304 9.34 -3.90 5.85
N GLY A 305 8.06 -3.88 6.26
CA GLY A 305 6.94 -3.67 5.35
C GLY A 305 7.06 -2.38 4.52
N LEU A 306 7.53 -1.27 5.10
CA LEU A 306 7.80 -0.05 4.32
C LEU A 306 9.05 -0.17 3.45
N ILE A 307 10.11 -0.83 3.92
CA ILE A 307 11.32 -1.05 3.11
C ILE A 307 10.99 -1.82 1.83
N HIS A 308 10.13 -2.85 1.95
CA HIS A 308 9.59 -3.59 0.80
C HIS A 308 9.00 -2.61 -0.23
N GLU A 309 8.07 -1.76 0.18
CA GLU A 309 7.42 -0.80 -0.73
C GLU A 309 8.36 0.26 -1.28
N PHE A 310 9.35 0.70 -0.50
CA PHE A 310 10.35 1.64 -0.99
C PHE A 310 11.22 1.02 -2.08
N THR A 311 11.51 -0.28 -2.00
CA THR A 311 12.24 -0.97 -3.07
C THR A 311 11.44 -0.98 -4.37
N HIS A 312 10.12 -1.17 -4.31
CA HIS A 312 9.25 -1.03 -5.49
C HIS A 312 9.30 0.40 -6.03
N ALA A 313 9.04 1.37 -5.16
CA ALA A 313 8.87 2.78 -5.52
C ALA A 313 10.14 3.45 -6.06
N LEU A 314 11.33 2.97 -5.69
CA LEU A 314 12.60 3.61 -6.01
C LEU A 314 13.50 2.76 -6.91
N ALA A 315 13.53 1.44 -6.70
CA ALA A 315 14.40 0.52 -7.43
C ALA A 315 13.65 -0.32 -8.47
N GLY A 316 12.32 -0.30 -8.48
CA GLY A 316 11.51 -1.06 -9.43
C GLY A 316 11.61 -2.56 -9.21
N THR A 317 11.80 -3.02 -7.98
CA THR A 317 11.66 -4.44 -7.62
C THR A 317 10.25 -4.93 -7.91
N ILE A 318 10.04 -6.24 -7.86
CA ILE A 318 8.77 -6.93 -8.11
C ILE A 318 8.50 -7.94 -7.00
N ASP A 319 7.26 -8.46 -6.96
CA ASP A 319 6.91 -9.58 -6.11
C ASP A 319 7.08 -10.90 -6.86
N VAL A 320 7.91 -11.79 -6.33
CA VAL A 320 8.24 -13.07 -6.97
C VAL A 320 7.60 -14.22 -6.21
N ASP A 321 6.76 -14.99 -6.89
CA ASP A 321 6.29 -16.33 -6.50
C ASP A 321 5.78 -16.45 -5.05
N GLN A 322 5.09 -15.41 -4.57
CA GLN A 322 4.56 -15.30 -3.21
C GLN A 322 5.62 -15.34 -2.10
N ALA A 323 6.88 -15.03 -2.40
CA ALA A 323 7.97 -14.92 -1.43
C ALA A 323 7.83 -13.63 -0.60
N PHE A 324 6.78 -13.57 0.23
CA PHE A 324 6.42 -12.43 1.08
C PHE A 324 6.90 -12.54 2.54
N MET A 325 7.60 -13.62 2.89
CA MET A 325 8.14 -13.86 4.23
C MET A 325 9.63 -14.23 4.19
N PRO A 326 10.39 -13.98 5.27
CA PRO A 326 11.83 -14.22 5.30
C PRO A 326 12.22 -15.66 4.92
N GLY A 327 11.54 -16.65 5.50
CA GLY A 327 11.79 -18.07 5.20
C GLY A 327 11.52 -18.45 3.74
N ARG A 328 10.52 -17.83 3.10
CA ARG A 328 10.22 -18.02 1.67
C ARG A 328 11.27 -17.35 0.78
N CYS A 329 11.75 -16.18 1.16
CA CYS A 329 12.86 -15.52 0.45
C CYS A 329 14.14 -16.36 0.50
N ARG A 330 14.45 -16.93 1.67
CA ARG A 330 15.61 -17.84 1.83
C ARG A 330 15.46 -19.14 1.03
N ALA A 331 14.25 -19.67 0.93
CA ALA A 331 13.98 -20.83 0.07
C ALA A 331 14.14 -20.48 -1.41
N LEU A 332 13.60 -19.32 -1.83
CA LEU A 332 13.73 -18.81 -3.20
C LEU A 332 15.20 -18.62 -3.59
N ALA A 333 16.05 -18.09 -2.71
CA ALA A 333 17.47 -17.90 -2.96
C ALA A 333 18.24 -19.20 -3.24
N LYS A 334 17.75 -20.33 -2.70
CA LYS A 334 18.33 -21.68 -2.88
C LYS A 334 17.76 -22.42 -4.09
N ASP A 335 16.68 -21.92 -4.68
CA ASP A 335 16.06 -22.53 -5.85
C ASP A 335 16.97 -22.38 -7.07
N ARG A 336 17.15 -23.47 -7.82
CA ARG A 336 18.06 -23.50 -8.98
C ARG A 336 17.51 -22.69 -10.16
N ASP A 337 16.20 -22.72 -10.36
CA ASP A 337 15.55 -22.15 -11.54
C ASP A 337 15.07 -20.72 -11.26
N PHE A 338 14.67 -20.44 -10.02
CA PHE A 338 14.16 -19.13 -9.60
C PHE A 338 15.13 -18.32 -8.74
N GLY A 339 16.26 -18.92 -8.31
CA GLY A 339 17.27 -18.29 -7.46
C GLY A 339 17.76 -16.91 -7.91
N PRO A 340 17.98 -16.66 -9.22
CA PRO A 340 18.34 -15.31 -9.68
C PRO A 340 17.22 -14.28 -9.48
N ARG A 341 15.93 -14.66 -9.55
CA ARG A 341 14.79 -13.74 -9.41
C ARG A 341 14.67 -13.17 -7.99
N VAL A 342 15.31 -13.79 -6.99
CA VAL A 342 15.37 -13.25 -5.63
C VAL A 342 15.99 -11.86 -5.57
N LEU A 343 16.84 -11.53 -6.56
CA LEU A 343 17.48 -10.22 -6.72
C LEU A 343 16.52 -9.15 -7.26
N ALA A 344 15.38 -9.55 -7.82
CA ALA A 344 14.32 -8.62 -8.20
C ALA A 344 13.21 -8.57 -7.14
N ASN A 345 13.21 -9.48 -6.16
CA ASN A 345 12.13 -9.64 -5.18
C ASN A 345 12.21 -8.57 -4.07
N ALA A 346 11.18 -7.72 -3.96
CA ALA A 346 11.13 -6.63 -2.97
C ALA A 346 11.29 -7.13 -1.52
N GLN A 347 10.59 -8.22 -1.19
CA GLN A 347 10.63 -8.78 0.16
C GLN A 347 12.02 -9.26 0.57
N SER A 348 12.83 -9.78 -0.37
CA SER A 348 14.18 -10.25 -0.05
C SER A 348 15.06 -9.11 0.47
N TYR A 349 14.88 -7.90 -0.06
CA TYR A 349 15.56 -6.69 0.44
C TYR A 349 15.07 -6.29 1.82
N ALA A 350 13.76 -6.26 2.03
CA ALA A 350 13.17 -5.94 3.33
C ALA A 350 13.66 -6.90 4.42
N SER A 351 13.55 -8.21 4.18
CA SER A 351 13.96 -9.25 5.14
C SER A 351 15.48 -9.28 5.37
N PHE A 352 16.29 -9.05 4.33
CA PHE A 352 17.75 -8.93 4.53
C PHE A 352 18.11 -7.72 5.40
N VAL A 353 17.51 -6.55 5.14
CA VAL A 353 17.81 -5.35 5.91
C VAL A 353 17.33 -5.51 7.36
N GLU A 354 16.16 -6.08 7.56
CA GLU A 354 15.63 -6.39 8.88
C GLU A 354 16.53 -7.38 9.63
N ASP A 355 16.89 -8.52 9.03
CA ASP A 355 17.71 -9.54 9.69
C ASP A 355 19.16 -9.09 9.96
N ALA A 356 19.73 -8.25 9.11
CA ALA A 356 21.14 -7.83 9.23
C ALA A 356 21.35 -6.59 10.11
N PHE A 357 20.32 -5.75 10.29
CA PHE A 357 20.47 -4.45 10.95
C PHE A 357 19.42 -4.16 12.04
N GLY A 358 18.46 -5.06 12.24
CA GLY A 358 17.36 -4.93 13.20
C GLY A 358 17.63 -5.37 14.62
#